data_AF-A0A7K8DXT1-F1
#
_entry.id   AF-A0A7K8DXT1-F1
#
_cell.length_a   1.000
_cell.length_b   1.000
_cell.length_c   1.000
_cell.angle_alpha   90.00
_cell.angle_beta   90.00
_cell.angle_gamma   90.00
#
_symmetry.space_group_name_H-M   'P 1'
#
loop_
_entity.id
_entity.type
_entity.pdbx_description
1 polymer ?
#
loop_
_entity_poly.entity_id
_entity_poly.type
_entity_poly.pdbx_seq_one_letter_code
_entity_poly.pdbx_strand_id
1 'polypeptide(L)'
;RPKDFKGYRTPGPAAYTLPRILGPHTAYTHAEPCYSMKWKSQYQSCFQDLAKTPGPAAFAKVDMDVYKPRAPKYTMGLKTEPVDKGIGPGPAEHSPGKLSVTKTQDPAFSLGIRHSVYKASLIPETH
;
A
#
# COMPACT_ATOMS: atom_id res chain seq x y z
N ARG A 1 90.39 35.14 -12.40
CA ARG A 1 88.97 34.75 -12.20
C ARG A 1 88.11 36.01 -12.21
N PRO A 2 87.49 36.40 -13.34
CA PRO A 2 86.46 37.42 -13.30
C PRO A 2 85.12 36.78 -12.90
N LYS A 3 84.25 37.59 -12.31
CA LYS A 3 82.99 37.20 -11.66
C LYS A 3 81.87 37.57 -12.63
N ASP A 4 81.28 36.57 -13.28
CA ASP A 4 80.26 36.80 -14.31
C ASP A 4 79.02 37.47 -13.71
N PHE A 5 78.67 38.62 -14.26
CA PHE A 5 77.42 39.33 -14.01
C PHE A 5 76.26 38.38 -14.29
N LYS A 6 75.31 38.31 -13.35
CA LYS A 6 74.12 37.47 -13.46
C LYS A 6 73.31 37.94 -14.67
N GLY A 7 73.49 37.26 -15.80
CA GLY A 7 72.83 37.57 -17.06
C GLY A 7 71.31 37.62 -16.85
N TYR A 8 70.69 38.65 -17.44
CA TYR A 8 69.23 38.79 -17.48
C TYR A 8 68.63 37.50 -18.04
N ARG A 9 67.98 36.72 -17.17
CA ARG A 9 67.26 35.50 -17.57
C ARG A 9 65.93 35.90 -18.17
N THR A 10 65.94 36.40 -19.40
CA THR A 10 64.71 36.58 -20.17
C THR A 10 64.20 35.19 -20.58
N PRO A 11 62.93 34.86 -20.30
CA PRO A 11 62.33 33.61 -20.78
C PRO A 11 62.45 33.51 -22.30
N GLY A 12 62.71 32.31 -22.81
CA GLY A 12 62.71 32.06 -24.26
C GLY A 12 61.32 32.37 -24.88
N PRO A 13 61.22 32.57 -26.20
CA PRO A 13 59.97 33.03 -26.84
C PRO A 13 58.76 32.11 -26.60
N ALA A 14 58.97 30.81 -26.36
CA ALA A 14 57.91 29.85 -26.03
C ALA A 14 57.61 29.71 -24.53
N ALA A 15 58.30 30.46 -23.66
CA ALA A 15 58.09 30.41 -22.21
C ALA A 15 56.99 31.37 -21.73
N TYR A 16 56.41 32.19 -22.61
CA TYR A 16 55.28 33.06 -22.28
C TYR A 16 53.97 32.29 -22.46
N THR A 17 53.34 31.92 -21.35
CA THR A 17 51.96 31.42 -21.35
C THR A 17 51.01 32.61 -21.19
N LEU A 18 50.09 32.77 -22.15
CA LEU A 18 49.05 33.77 -22.06
C LEU A 18 48.02 33.39 -20.98
N PRO A 19 47.52 34.35 -20.19
CA PRO A 19 46.46 34.08 -19.22
C PRO A 19 45.19 33.61 -19.94
N ARG A 20 44.52 32.62 -19.35
CA ARG A 20 43.26 32.07 -19.87
C ARG A 20 42.18 33.15 -19.89
N ILE A 21 41.52 33.32 -21.04
CA ILE A 21 40.47 34.35 -21.25
C ILE A 21 39.05 33.87 -20.97
N LEU A 22 38.81 32.56 -20.90
CA LEU A 22 37.48 31.96 -20.71
C LEU A 22 37.52 30.77 -19.75
N GLY A 23 36.56 30.74 -18.81
CA GLY A 23 36.41 29.68 -17.80
C GLY A 23 36.90 30.10 -16.40
N PRO A 24 36.90 29.19 -15.42
CA PRO A 24 37.38 29.50 -14.07
C PRO A 24 38.89 29.78 -14.09
N HIS A 25 39.37 30.67 -13.20
CA HIS A 25 40.75 31.17 -13.11
C HIS A 25 41.22 32.01 -14.32
N THR A 26 40.50 33.07 -14.67
CA THR A 26 41.06 34.10 -15.57
C THR A 26 41.86 35.13 -14.76
N ALA A 27 42.81 35.81 -15.41
CA ALA A 27 43.60 36.86 -14.75
C ALA A 27 42.81 38.17 -14.53
N TYR A 28 41.72 38.36 -15.27
CA TYR A 28 41.01 39.64 -15.37
C TYR A 28 39.62 39.62 -14.77
N THR A 29 39.03 38.44 -14.54
CA THR A 29 37.68 38.32 -14.00
C THR A 29 37.64 37.33 -12.84
N HIS A 30 36.88 37.67 -11.81
CA HIS A 30 36.62 36.77 -10.69
C HIS A 30 35.59 35.71 -11.12
N ALA A 31 35.87 34.44 -10.83
CA ALA A 31 34.96 33.33 -11.12
C ALA A 31 34.19 32.93 -9.85
N GLU A 32 32.88 32.71 -9.99
CA GLU A 32 32.03 32.20 -8.91
C GLU A 32 32.21 30.68 -8.71
N PRO A 33 31.92 30.15 -7.50
CA PRO A 33 32.04 28.73 -7.23
C PRO A 33 31.12 27.90 -8.15
N CYS A 34 31.73 26.95 -8.87
CA CYS A 34 31.01 26.00 -9.71
C CYS A 34 30.74 24.71 -8.92
N TYR A 35 29.49 24.54 -8.48
CA TYR A 35 29.08 23.32 -7.77
C TYR A 35 28.62 22.26 -8.77
N SER A 36 29.15 21.04 -8.62
CA SER A 36 28.65 19.87 -9.33
C SER A 36 28.10 18.87 -8.34
N MET A 37 26.93 18.31 -8.64
CA MET A 37 26.39 17.19 -7.86
C MET A 37 27.04 15.91 -8.37
N LYS A 38 27.89 15.30 -7.55
CA LYS A 38 28.38 13.94 -7.79
C LYS A 38 27.43 12.97 -7.09
N TRP A 39 27.04 11.91 -7.80
CA TRP A 39 26.28 10.81 -7.19
C TRP A 39 27.10 10.18 -6.06
N LYS A 40 26.43 9.85 -4.95
CA LYS A 40 27.08 9.10 -3.87
C LYS A 40 27.26 7.65 -4.32
N SER A 41 28.46 7.11 -4.14
CA SER A 41 28.73 5.70 -4.37
C SER A 41 27.81 4.86 -3.49
N GLN A 42 27.27 3.76 -4.03
CA GLN A 42 26.54 2.76 -3.25
C GLN A 42 27.46 1.98 -2.30
N TYR A 43 28.78 2.19 -2.38
CA TYR A 43 29.76 1.59 -1.50
C TYR A 43 29.47 1.96 -0.03
N GLN A 44 29.25 0.93 0.80
CA GLN A 44 28.80 1.04 2.21
C GLN A 44 27.36 1.53 2.44
N SER A 45 26.54 1.63 1.39
CA SER A 45 25.12 1.92 1.54
C SER A 45 24.37 0.78 2.22
N CYS A 46 23.18 1.07 2.76
CA CYS A 46 22.27 0.05 3.31
C CYS A 46 21.83 -1.01 2.28
N PHE A 47 22.04 -0.75 0.98
CA PHE A 47 21.78 -1.73 -0.09
C PHE A 47 22.91 -2.75 -0.25
N GLN A 48 24.12 -2.43 0.20
CA GLN A 48 25.28 -3.33 0.12
C GLN A 48 25.57 -4.00 1.47
N ASP A 49 25.28 -3.31 2.58
CA ASP A 49 25.53 -3.79 3.93
C ASP A 49 24.19 -4.09 4.63
N LEU A 50 23.73 -5.33 4.48
CA LEU A 50 22.47 -5.83 5.04
C LEU A 50 22.44 -5.76 6.58
N ALA A 51 23.60 -5.66 7.25
CA ALA A 51 23.65 -5.48 8.70
C ALA A 51 23.19 -4.07 9.13
N LYS A 52 23.21 -3.09 8.21
CA LYS A 52 22.73 -1.72 8.45
C LYS A 52 21.23 -1.57 8.21
N THR A 53 20.56 -2.56 7.63
CA THR A 53 19.10 -2.55 7.48
C THR A 53 18.45 -3.20 8.69
N PRO A 54 17.66 -2.46 9.48
CA PRO A 54 16.88 -3.07 10.57
C PRO A 54 15.96 -4.15 9.98
N GLY A 55 15.98 -5.34 10.57
CA GLY A 55 15.10 -6.43 10.14
C GLY A 55 13.63 -6.07 10.35
N PRO A 56 12.69 -6.84 9.75
CA PRO A 56 11.25 -6.56 9.85
C PRO A 56 10.73 -6.54 11.31
N ALA A 57 11.40 -7.23 12.22
CA ALA A 57 11.08 -7.26 13.65
C ALA A 57 11.75 -6.16 14.48
N ALA A 58 12.60 -5.31 13.89
CA ALA A 58 13.30 -4.25 14.61
C ALA A 58 12.39 -3.05 14.94
N PHE A 59 11.23 -2.95 14.27
CA PHE A 59 10.26 -1.90 14.52
C PHE A 59 9.31 -2.31 15.66
N ALA A 60 9.14 -1.44 16.64
CA ALA A 60 8.18 -1.66 17.71
C ALA A 60 6.75 -1.71 17.17
N LYS A 61 5.94 -2.64 17.66
CA LYS A 61 4.51 -2.70 17.33
C LYS A 61 3.81 -1.50 17.96
N VAL A 62 3.15 -0.70 17.14
CA VAL A 62 2.29 0.41 17.59
C VAL A 62 0.91 -0.15 17.92
N ASP A 63 0.32 0.29 19.02
CA ASP A 63 -1.05 -0.08 19.37
C ASP A 63 -2.03 0.51 18.34
N MET A 64 -2.82 -0.35 17.71
CA MET A 64 -3.71 0.04 16.62
C MET A 64 -4.99 0.70 17.10
N ASP A 65 -5.31 0.56 18.38
CA ASP A 65 -6.41 1.27 19.05
C ASP A 65 -6.17 2.80 19.07
N VAL A 66 -4.94 3.28 18.83
CA VAL A 66 -4.57 4.72 18.82
C VAL A 66 -5.14 5.46 17.60
N TYR A 67 -5.23 4.78 16.46
CA TYR A 67 -5.58 5.41 15.18
C TYR A 67 -6.71 4.71 14.42
N LYS A 68 -7.15 3.54 14.90
CA LYS A 68 -8.31 2.82 14.36
C LYS A 68 -9.36 2.62 15.44
N PRO A 69 -10.64 2.54 15.05
CA PRO A 69 -11.67 2.11 15.98
C PRO A 69 -11.29 0.74 16.56
N ARG A 70 -11.24 0.69 17.89
CA ARG A 70 -10.87 -0.49 18.66
C ARG A 70 -11.81 -1.65 18.37
N ALA A 71 -11.24 -2.84 18.20
CA ALA A 71 -12.03 -4.05 18.00
C ALA A 71 -12.86 -4.41 19.25
N PRO A 72 -14.06 -4.99 19.08
CA PRO A 72 -14.87 -5.43 20.22
C PRO A 72 -14.12 -6.52 21.01
N LYS A 73 -14.07 -6.35 22.34
CA LYS A 73 -13.49 -7.34 23.25
C LYS A 73 -14.62 -8.12 23.91
N TYR A 74 -14.62 -9.44 23.71
CA TYR A 74 -15.59 -10.34 24.32
C TYR A 74 -14.94 -11.08 25.49
N THR A 75 -15.73 -11.32 26.53
CA THR A 75 -15.36 -12.20 27.64
C THR A 75 -16.48 -13.21 27.82
N MET A 76 -16.13 -14.44 28.21
CA MET A 76 -17.14 -15.44 28.55
C MET A 76 -17.57 -15.20 29.99
N GLY A 77 -18.81 -14.75 30.19
CA GLY A 77 -19.42 -14.66 31.51
C GLY A 77 -19.78 -16.03 32.10
N LEU A 78 -20.02 -16.11 33.41
CA LEU A 78 -20.55 -17.32 34.03
C LEU A 78 -21.95 -17.63 33.47
N LYS A 79 -22.25 -18.93 33.30
CA LYS A 79 -23.61 -19.40 33.03
C LYS A 79 -24.49 -19.08 34.23
N THR A 80 -25.41 -18.13 34.06
CA THR A 80 -26.53 -17.94 34.98
C THR A 80 -27.67 -18.84 34.54
N GLU A 81 -28.22 -19.62 35.47
CA GLU A 81 -29.46 -20.36 35.24
C GLU A 81 -30.57 -19.37 34.83
N PRO A 82 -31.35 -19.66 33.77
CA PRO A 82 -32.42 -18.76 33.34
C PRO A 82 -33.46 -18.63 34.46
N VAL A 83 -33.67 -17.40 34.95
CA VAL A 83 -34.53 -17.09 36.10
C VAL A 83 -35.99 -17.42 35.84
N ASP A 84 -36.46 -17.40 34.58
CA ASP A 84 -37.82 -17.77 34.24
C ASP A 84 -37.87 -18.46 32.88
N LYS A 85 -38.32 -19.73 32.88
CA LYS A 85 -38.87 -20.36 31.68
C LYS A 85 -40.24 -19.72 31.43
N GLY A 86 -40.21 -18.49 30.91
CA GLY A 86 -41.42 -17.82 30.44
C GLY A 86 -42.15 -18.78 29.51
N ILE A 87 -43.42 -19.00 29.81
CA ILE A 87 -44.38 -19.79 29.03
C ILE A 87 -44.62 -19.02 27.73
N GLY A 88 -43.62 -19.01 26.86
CA GLY A 88 -43.79 -18.63 25.47
C GLY A 88 -44.57 -19.76 24.79
N PRO A 89 -45.44 -19.43 23.82
CA PRO A 89 -46.14 -20.46 23.06
C PRO A 89 -45.11 -21.44 22.50
N GLY A 90 -45.38 -22.74 22.65
CA GLY A 90 -44.49 -23.77 22.11
C GLY A 90 -44.31 -23.59 20.58
N PRO A 91 -43.30 -24.24 19.97
CA PRO A 91 -43.09 -24.17 18.52
C PRO A 91 -44.35 -24.51 17.70
N ALA A 92 -45.19 -25.41 18.23
CA ALA A 92 -46.46 -25.83 17.63
C ALA A 92 -47.64 -24.88 17.92
N GLU A 93 -47.49 -23.99 18.90
CA GLU A 93 -48.53 -23.08 19.40
C GLU A 93 -48.37 -21.67 18.81
N HIS A 94 -47.29 -21.44 18.06
CA HIS A 94 -47.09 -20.22 17.30
C HIS A 94 -47.99 -20.21 16.05
N SER A 95 -49.17 -19.60 16.18
CA SER A 95 -50.02 -19.26 15.04
C SER A 95 -49.79 -17.79 14.65
N PRO A 96 -49.36 -17.47 13.41
CA PRO A 96 -49.11 -16.09 12.97
C PRO A 96 -50.39 -15.22 12.84
N GLY A 97 -51.53 -15.68 13.35
CA GLY A 97 -52.82 -15.02 13.20
C GLY A 97 -53.37 -15.10 11.78
N LYS A 98 -54.59 -14.59 11.56
CA LYS A 98 -55.19 -14.53 10.22
C LYS A 98 -54.50 -13.43 9.41
N LEU A 99 -53.73 -13.82 8.39
CA LEU A 99 -53.03 -12.90 7.48
C LEU A 99 -54.00 -12.10 6.59
N SER A 100 -55.28 -12.49 6.56
CA SER A 100 -56.39 -11.78 5.90
C SER A 100 -56.60 -10.34 6.37
N VAL A 101 -56.05 -9.97 7.53
CA VAL A 101 -56.10 -8.59 8.07
C VAL A 101 -55.12 -7.67 7.34
N THR A 102 -54.01 -8.20 6.83
CA THR A 102 -52.95 -7.41 6.15
C THR A 102 -52.90 -7.68 4.65
N LYS A 103 -53.35 -8.85 4.20
CA LYS A 103 -53.37 -9.25 2.79
C LYS A 103 -54.78 -9.71 2.42
N THR A 104 -55.20 -9.43 1.19
CA THR A 104 -56.51 -9.83 0.68
C THR A 104 -56.70 -11.36 0.57
N GLN A 105 -55.60 -12.12 0.51
CA GLN A 105 -55.62 -13.58 0.43
C GLN A 105 -54.39 -14.17 1.13
N ASP A 106 -54.58 -15.33 1.78
CA ASP A 106 -53.48 -16.11 2.35
C ASP A 106 -52.56 -16.64 1.24
N PRO A 107 -51.23 -16.75 1.49
CA PRO A 107 -50.29 -17.17 0.46
C PRO A 107 -50.53 -18.63 0.06
N ALA A 108 -50.91 -18.83 -1.20
CA ALA A 108 -51.01 -20.15 -1.81
C ALA A 108 -49.70 -20.50 -2.51
N PHE A 109 -48.98 -21.49 -1.99
CA PHE A 109 -47.74 -21.99 -2.60
C PHE A 109 -48.02 -23.28 -3.37
N SER A 110 -47.59 -23.35 -4.63
CA SER A 110 -47.56 -24.60 -5.39
C SER A 110 -46.10 -25.04 -5.61
N LEU A 111 -45.81 -26.29 -5.27
CA LEU A 111 -44.53 -26.93 -5.57
C LEU A 111 -44.68 -27.71 -6.88
N GLY A 112 -44.69 -27.00 -8.01
CA GLY A 112 -44.81 -27.61 -9.33
C GLY A 112 -43.80 -27.02 -10.30
N ILE A 113 -43.05 -27.87 -11.00
CA ILE A 113 -42.18 -27.45 -12.10
C ILE A 113 -43.06 -27.19 -13.32
N ARG A 114 -43.15 -25.94 -13.80
CA ARG A 114 -43.74 -25.64 -15.11
C ARG A 114 -42.78 -26.08 -16.20
N HIS A 115 -43.13 -27.13 -16.94
CA HIS A 115 -42.41 -27.53 -18.16
C HIS A 115 -42.73 -26.56 -19.31
N SER A 116 -41.80 -26.34 -20.24
CA SER A 116 -42.03 -25.50 -21.42
C SER A 116 -43.12 -26.06 -22.33
N VAL A 117 -43.84 -25.18 -23.03
CA VAL A 117 -44.96 -25.51 -23.93
C VAL A 117 -44.51 -26.43 -25.09
N TYR A 118 -43.23 -26.39 -25.45
CA TYR A 118 -42.67 -27.09 -26.60
C TYR A 118 -42.08 -28.47 -26.27
N LYS A 119 -42.73 -29.27 -25.43
CA LYS A 119 -42.38 -30.69 -25.31
C LYS A 119 -43.11 -31.50 -26.39
N ALA A 120 -42.36 -32.08 -27.32
CA ALA A 120 -42.88 -33.02 -28.30
C ALA A 120 -43.33 -34.32 -27.59
N SER A 121 -44.57 -34.74 -27.83
CA SER A 121 -45.08 -36.05 -27.39
C SER A 121 -44.30 -37.15 -28.11
N LEU A 122 -43.48 -37.90 -27.38
CA LEU A 122 -42.67 -39.02 -27.88
C LEU A 122 -43.48 -40.31 -28.09
N ILE A 123 -44.81 -40.23 -28.17
CA ILE A 123 -45.67 -41.39 -28.39
C ILE A 123 -45.95 -41.45 -29.89
N PRO A 124 -45.46 -42.46 -30.63
CA PRO A 124 -45.85 -42.65 -32.01
C PRO A 124 -47.30 -43.16 -32.05
N GLU A 125 -48.16 -42.45 -32.79
CA GLU A 125 -49.51 -42.91 -33.14
C GLU A 125 -49.39 -44.19 -33.99
N THR A 126 -49.94 -45.30 -33.50
CA THR A 126 -50.08 -46.53 -34.29
C THR A 126 -51.38 -46.45 -35.08
N HIS A 127 -51.28 -46.64 -36.41
CA HIS A 127 -52.36 -46.67 -37.39
C HIS A 127 -53.51 -47.62 -37.06
#